data_AF-A0A1C5BFS3-F1
#
_entry.id   AF-A0A1C5BFS3-F1
#
_cell.length_a   1.000
_cell.length_b   1.000
_cell.length_c   1.000
_cell.angle_alpha   90.00
_cell.angle_beta   90.00
_cell.angle_gamma   90.00
#
_symmetry.space_group_name_H-M   'P 1'
#
loop_
_entity.id
_entity.type
_entity.pdbx_description
1 polymer ?
#
loop_
_entity_poly.entity_id
_entity_poly.type
_entity_poly.pdbx_seq_one_letter_code
_entity_poly.pdbx_strand_id
1 'polypeptide(L)' 'MTTDPSEYDKSMPAVAAYLAKVERAVDRTRASYGGRPYAEVHQALVEALQAEDAQRVVPQVVERFARQISDTGDSVDA' A
#
# COMPACT_ATOMS: atom_id res chain seq x y z
N MET A 1 -9.00 -24.14 19.90
CA MET A 1 -7.72 -23.40 20.01
C MET A 1 -8.05 -22.01 20.52
N THR A 2 -7.62 -21.66 21.73
CA THR A 2 -7.72 -20.29 22.25
C THR A 2 -6.38 -19.64 21.95
N THR A 3 -6.33 -18.75 20.95
CA THR A 3 -5.15 -17.92 20.74
C THR A 3 -5.03 -17.02 21.97
N ASP A 4 -3.90 -17.13 22.68
CA ASP A 4 -3.62 -16.30 23.85
C ASP A 4 -3.59 -14.82 23.40
N PRO A 5 -4.36 -13.92 24.03
CA PRO A 5 -4.35 -12.49 23.73
C PRO A 5 -2.93 -11.88 23.77
N SER A 6 -2.02 -12.41 24.58
CA SER A 6 -0.64 -11.94 24.68
C SER A 6 0.22 -12.26 23.45
N GLU A 7 -0.14 -13.26 22.65
CA GLU A 7 0.53 -13.57 21.39
C GLU A 7 0.22 -12.54 20.31
N TYR A 8 -0.97 -11.93 20.35
CA TYR A 8 -1.29 -10.79 19.49
C TYR A 8 -0.42 -9.59 19.83
N ASP A 9 -0.22 -9.30 21.11
CA ASP A 9 0.56 -8.15 21.55
C ASP A 9 2.04 -8.24 21.12
N LYS A 10 2.60 -9.46 21.14
CA LYS A 10 3.94 -9.75 20.60
C LYS A 10 4.04 -9.60 19.08
N SER A 11 2.92 -9.76 18.36
CA SER A 11 2.88 -9.63 16.90
C SER A 11 2.73 -8.18 16.41
N MET A 12 2.28 -7.27 17.28
CA MET A 12 2.03 -5.87 16.94
C MET A 12 3.23 -5.14 16.33
N PRO A 13 4.47 -5.28 16.84
CA PRO A 13 5.64 -4.64 16.24
C PRO A 13 5.92 -5.13 14.82
N ALA A 14 5.72 -6.42 14.55
CA ALA A 14 5.92 -7.00 13.23
C ALA A 14 4.86 -6.50 12.22
N VAL A 15 3.60 -6.37 12.67
CA VAL A 15 2.53 -5.78 11.88
C VAL A 15 2.82 -4.31 11.58
N ALA A 16 3.26 -3.53 12.57
CA ALA A 16 3.62 -2.13 12.38
C ALA A 16 4.77 -1.95 11.37
N ALA A 17 5.82 -2.76 11.48
CA ALA A 17 6.93 -2.75 10.53
C ALA A 17 6.48 -3.12 9.11
N TYR A 18 5.55 -4.07 8.98
CA TYR A 18 4.96 -4.43 7.69
C TYR A 18 4.12 -3.29 7.10
N LEU A 19 3.29 -2.62 7.91
CA LEU A 19 2.48 -1.48 7.46
C LEU A 19 3.35 -0.31 7.01
N ALA A 20 4.46 -0.02 7.70
CA ALA A 20 5.40 1.02 7.29
C ALA A 20 6.02 0.76 5.91
N LYS A 21 6.25 -0.51 5.55
CA LYS A 21 6.71 -0.90 4.21
C LYS A 21 5.65 -0.63 3.14
N VAL A 22 4.39 -0.98 3.45
CA VAL A 22 3.24 -0.70 2.55
C VAL A 22 3.07 0.80 2.35
N GLU A 23 3.16 1.59 3.42
CA GLU A 23 3.05 3.05 3.37
C GLU A 23 4.14 3.67 2.49
N ARG A 24 5.41 3.26 2.65
CA ARG A 24 6.51 3.72 1.79
C ARG A 24 6.29 3.39 0.31
N ALA A 25 5.80 2.19 0.00
CA ALA A 25 5.49 1.80 -1.37
C ALA A 25 4.41 2.69 -1.96
N VAL A 26 3.32 2.92 -1.22
CA VAL A 26 2.20 3.80 -1.63
C VAL A 26 2.67 5.23 -1.84
N ASP A 27 3.45 5.81 -0.92
CA ASP A 27 3.93 7.18 -1.02
C ASP A 27 4.91 7.36 -2.18
N ARG A 28 5.81 6.41 -2.40
CA ARG A 28 6.73 6.42 -3.54
C ARG A 28 5.97 6.37 -4.87
N THR A 29 4.97 5.48 -4.97
CA THR A 29 4.14 5.39 -6.17
C THR A 29 3.32 6.66 -6.37
N ARG A 30 2.74 7.24 -5.31
CA ARG A 30 2.00 8.50 -5.38
C ARG A 30 2.87 9.65 -5.89
N ALA A 31 4.09 9.78 -5.37
CA ALA A 31 5.01 10.85 -5.77
C ALA A 31 5.43 10.78 -7.24
N SER A 32 5.51 9.56 -7.81
CA SER A 32 6.03 9.35 -9.17
C SER A 32 4.94 9.15 -10.23
N TYR A 33 3.77 8.62 -9.83
CA TYR A 33 2.68 8.20 -10.71
C TYR A 33 1.33 8.83 -10.37
N GLY A 34 1.24 9.74 -9.40
CA GLY A 34 0.01 10.45 -9.09
C GLY A 34 -0.62 11.10 -10.33
N GLY A 35 -1.92 10.89 -10.54
CA GLY A 35 -2.64 11.41 -11.70
C GLY A 35 -2.45 10.65 -13.02
N ARG A 36 -1.61 9.61 -13.05
CA ARG A 36 -1.47 8.74 -14.21
C ARG A 36 -2.63 7.74 -14.31
N PRO A 37 -2.87 7.14 -15.48
CA PRO A 37 -3.90 6.12 -15.65
C PRO A 37 -3.76 4.96 -14.65
N TYR A 38 -4.90 4.47 -14.16
CA TYR A 38 -4.98 3.36 -13.20
C TYR A 38 -4.06 2.18 -13.54
N ALA A 39 -3.97 1.76 -14.80
CA ALA A 39 -3.14 0.62 -15.19
C ALA A 39 -1.65 0.86 -14.93
N GLU A 40 -1.14 2.06 -15.24
CA GLU A 40 0.25 2.45 -14.97
C GLU A 40 0.52 2.51 -13.46
N VAL A 41 -0.41 3.11 -12.72
CA VAL A 41 -0.31 3.25 -11.26
C VAL A 41 -0.36 1.89 -10.57
N HIS A 42 -1.27 1.01 -11.00
CA HIS A 42 -1.42 -0.33 -10.44
C HIS A 42 -0.15 -1.15 -10.63
N GLN A 43 0.41 -1.15 -11.85
CA GLN A 43 1.67 -1.84 -12.11
C GLN A 43 2.81 -1.27 -11.25
N ALA A 44 2.97 0.05 -11.21
CA ALA A 44 4.00 0.69 -10.40
C ALA A 44 3.84 0.42 -8.90
N LEU A 45 2.60 0.32 -8.39
CA LEU A 45 2.33 -0.01 -7.00
C LEU A 45 2.70 -1.46 -6.67
N VAL A 46 2.39 -2.41 -7.56
CA VAL A 46 2.79 -3.82 -7.39
C VAL A 46 4.31 -3.95 -7.34
N GLU A 47 5.03 -3.28 -8.25
CA GLU A 47 6.49 -3.27 -8.29
C GLU A 47 7.08 -2.63 -7.01
N ALA A 48 6.50 -1.53 -6.53
CA ALA A 48 6.94 -0.87 -5.29
C ALA A 48 6.71 -1.75 -4.05
N LEU A 49 5.56 -2.43 -3.95
CA LEU A 49 5.29 -3.38 -2.86
C LEU A 49 6.26 -4.57 -2.90
N GLN A 50 6.63 -5.05 -4.09
CA GLN A 50 7.63 -6.09 -4.23
C GLN A 50 9.02 -5.62 -3.76
N ALA A 51 9.42 -4.39 -4.09
CA ALA A 51 10.70 -3.82 -3.67
C ALA A 51 10.81 -3.62 -2.14
N GLU A 52 9.69 -3.46 -1.44
CA GLU A 52 9.64 -3.33 0.03
C GLU A 52 9.42 -4.67 0.76
N ASP A 53 9.39 -5.80 0.05
CA ASP A 53 8.99 -7.13 0.55
C ASP A 53 7.58 -7.16 1.18
N ALA A 54 6.67 -6.37 0.62
CA ALA A 54 5.29 -6.17 1.08
C ALA A 54 4.23 -6.80 0.14
N GLN A 55 4.55 -7.93 -0.49
CA GLN A 55 3.69 -8.58 -1.49
C GLN A 55 2.44 -9.26 -0.89
N ARG A 56 2.36 -9.40 0.44
CA ARG A 56 1.24 -10.07 1.13
C ARG A 56 -0.01 -9.18 1.27
N VAL A 57 0.03 -7.96 0.75
CA VAL A 57 -1.14 -7.08 0.73
C VAL A 57 -2.23 -7.74 -0.12
N VAL A 58 -3.44 -7.75 0.41
CA VAL A 58 -4.58 -8.33 -0.30
C VAL A 58 -4.87 -7.56 -1.60
N PRO A 59 -5.18 -8.23 -2.72
CA PRO A 59 -5.35 -7.56 -4.02
C PRO A 59 -6.32 -6.38 -4.00
N GLN A 60 -7.41 -6.47 -3.23
CA GLN A 60 -8.42 -5.39 -3.16
C GLN A 60 -7.87 -4.10 -2.54
N VAL A 61 -6.90 -4.22 -1.63
CA VAL A 61 -6.23 -3.06 -1.03
C VAL A 61 -5.28 -2.41 -2.04
N VAL A 62 -4.56 -3.22 -2.83
CA VAL A 62 -3.71 -2.73 -3.93
C VAL A 62 -4.54 -1.98 -4.97
N GLU A 63 -5.67 -2.56 -5.40
CA GLU A 63 -6.59 -1.92 -6.33
C GLU A 63 -7.13 -0.58 -5.79
N ARG A 64 -7.48 -0.53 -4.50
CA ARG A 64 -7.97 0.71 -3.87
C ARG A 64 -6.90 1.80 -3.85
N PHE A 65 -5.67 1.47 -3.47
CA PHE A 65 -4.58 2.44 -3.48
C PHE A 65 -4.25 2.90 -4.89
N ALA A 66 -4.24 1.99 -5.87
CA ALA A 66 -4.00 2.35 -7.26
C ALA A 66 -5.06 3.31 -7.81
N ARG A 67 -6.35 3.11 -7.49
CA ARG A 67 -7.42 4.07 -7.82
C ARG A 67 -7.17 5.43 -7.15
N GLN A 68 -6.93 5.44 -5.84
CA GLN A 68 -6.72 6.69 -5.10
C GLN A 68 -5.51 7.50 -5.64
N ILE A 69 -4.42 6.83 -6.00
CA ILE A 69 -3.24 7.48 -6.57
C ILE A 69 -3.52 7.98 -8.00
N SER A 70 -4.22 7.19 -8.81
CA SER A 70 -4.68 7.60 -10.14
C SER A 70 -5.56 8.86 -10.07
N ASP A 71 -6.44 8.92 -9.07
CA ASP A 71 -7.38 10.03 -8.88
C ASP A 71 -6.70 11.29 -8.26
N THR A 72 -5.47 11.17 -7.76
CA THR A 72 -4.75 12.30 -7.13
C THR A 72 -4.48 13.44 -8.14
N GLY A 73 -4.43 13.14 -9.44
CA GLY A 73 -4.28 14.15 -10.50
C GLY A 73 -5.52 15.00 -10.78
N ASP A 74 -6.68 14.63 -10.24
CA ASP A 74 -7.95 15.33 -10.46
C ASP A 74 -8.23 16.39 -9.37
N SER A 75 -7.30 16.56 -8.41
CA SER A 75 -7.43 17.48 -7.27
C SER A 75 -6.63 18.78 -7.42
N VAL A 76 -6.67 19.40 -8.61
CA VAL A 76 -6.24 20.79 -8.81
C VAL A 76 -7.36 21.56 -9.53
N ASP A 77 -8.42 21.88 -8.79
CA ASP A 77 -9.19 23.14 -8.80
C ASP A 77 -10.54 22.93 -8.08
N ALA A 78 -10.62 23.41 -6.83
CA ALA A 78 -11.88 23.77 -6.16
C ALA A 78 -11.59 24.77 -5.03
#